data_AF-A0A5D2WGH7-F1
#
_entry.id   AF-A0A5D2WGH7-F1
#
_cell.length_a   1.000
_cell.length_b   1.000
_cell.length_c   1.000
_cell.angle_alpha   90.00
_cell.angle_beta   90.00
_cell.angle_gamma   90.00
#
_symmetry.space_group_name_H-M   'P 1'
#
loop_
_entity.id
_entity.type
_entity.pdbx_description
1 polymer ?
#
loop_
_entity_poly.entity_id
_entity_poly.type
_entity_poly.pdbx_seq_one_letter_code
_entity_poly.pdbx_strand_id
1 'polypeptide(L)'
;MRKRLVRKTFDMIQEISESENKEDYKKFWENFGRFLKLGCIEDSGNHKRITLLLRFYTSKSEEELTSLDTYAENMSENQKAIYYLATDSLKSAKTAPFLEKLVQKDIEVLYLIEPIDEVAIQNLQTYKEKKFVDISKEDLELGDEDEVKERETKQEYNLLCDWVKQQLGDKVAKVQISKRLSSSPCVLVSGKFGWSANMERLMKAQALGDTASLEFMRGRRILEINPDHPIIKDLNAACKNAPESSDAKRAVDLLYDTALISSGFSPESPAELGNKIYEMMAMALGGRWGRSEEEDEIEASEASAAETDTGDDETSETQVIEPSEVRTESDPWQD
;
A
#
# COMPACT_ATOMS: atom_id res chain seq x y z
N MET A 1 -43.75 -13.34 -3.30
CA MET A 1 -43.74 -11.99 -3.91
C MET A 1 -42.32 -11.41 -4.02
N ARG A 2 -41.56 -11.31 -2.92
CA ARG A 2 -40.17 -10.79 -2.89
C ARG A 2 -39.23 -11.32 -4.00
N LYS A 3 -39.07 -12.65 -4.12
CA LYS A 3 -38.20 -13.26 -5.16
C LYS A 3 -38.55 -12.84 -6.59
N ARG A 4 -39.85 -12.69 -6.90
CA ARG A 4 -40.31 -12.28 -8.22
C ARG A 4 -39.99 -10.82 -8.49
N LEU A 5 -40.15 -9.95 -7.50
CA LEU A 5 -39.79 -8.53 -7.61
C LEU A 5 -38.28 -8.39 -7.83
N VAL A 6 -37.45 -9.02 -6.98
CA VAL A 6 -35.99 -8.99 -7.11
C VAL A 6 -35.54 -9.45 -8.50
N ARG A 7 -36.07 -10.57 -9.00
CA ARG A 7 -35.77 -11.05 -10.36
C ARG A 7 -36.14 -10.00 -11.42
N LYS A 8 -37.34 -9.42 -11.34
CA LYS A 8 -37.80 -8.40 -12.29
C LYS A 8 -36.98 -7.11 -12.22
N THR A 9 -36.50 -6.74 -11.04
CA THR A 9 -35.58 -5.63 -10.86
C THR A 9 -34.25 -5.89 -11.56
N PHE A 10 -33.67 -7.09 -11.41
CA PHE A 10 -32.45 -7.43 -12.14
C PHE A 10 -32.65 -7.46 -13.65
N ASP A 11 -33.76 -8.04 -14.13
CA ASP A 11 -34.09 -8.06 -15.57
C ASP A 11 -34.16 -6.61 -16.11
N MET A 12 -34.83 -5.70 -15.40
CA MET A 12 -34.92 -4.27 -15.77
C MET A 12 -33.56 -3.56 -15.77
N ILE A 13 -32.71 -3.79 -14.76
CA ILE A 13 -31.38 -3.15 -14.70
C ILE A 13 -30.48 -3.69 -15.83
N GLN A 14 -30.59 -4.98 -16.13
CA GLN A 14 -29.87 -5.61 -17.22
C GLN A 14 -30.27 -5.01 -18.58
N GLU A 15 -31.57 -4.81 -18.82
CA GLU A 15 -32.07 -4.13 -20.02
C GLU A 15 -31.49 -2.71 -20.18
N ILE A 16 -31.37 -1.94 -19.08
CA ILE A 16 -30.71 -0.62 -19.11
C ILE A 16 -29.23 -0.78 -19.47
N SER A 17 -28.56 -1.78 -18.92
CA SER A 17 -27.13 -2.04 -19.13
C SER A 17 -26.76 -2.46 -20.55
N GLU A 18 -27.69 -3.13 -21.23
CA GLU A 18 -27.56 -3.64 -22.60
C GLU A 18 -28.11 -2.64 -23.65
N SER A 19 -28.74 -1.55 -23.19
CA SER A 19 -29.28 -0.54 -24.10
C SER A 19 -28.17 0.18 -24.89
N GLU A 20 -28.50 0.63 -26.10
CA GLU A 20 -27.56 1.40 -26.94
C GLU A 20 -27.13 2.72 -26.27
N ASN A 21 -27.96 3.25 -25.35
CA ASN A 21 -27.67 4.46 -24.60
C ASN A 21 -26.81 4.17 -23.35
N LYS A 22 -25.49 4.12 -23.55
CA LYS A 22 -24.53 3.91 -22.45
C LYS A 22 -24.66 4.92 -21.29
N GLU A 23 -25.15 6.13 -21.56
CA GLU A 23 -25.32 7.17 -20.54
C GLU A 23 -26.39 6.82 -19.49
N ASP A 24 -27.41 6.04 -19.86
CA ASP A 24 -28.47 5.66 -18.91
C ASP A 24 -27.93 4.69 -17.85
N TYR A 25 -27.13 3.71 -18.28
CA TYR A 25 -26.49 2.80 -17.34
C TYR A 25 -25.42 3.50 -16.50
N LYS A 26 -24.67 4.44 -17.09
CA LYS A 26 -23.70 5.25 -16.35
C LYS A 26 -24.38 6.03 -15.21
N LYS A 27 -25.48 6.72 -15.49
CA LYS A 27 -26.29 7.41 -14.45
C LYS A 27 -26.82 6.43 -13.41
N PHE A 28 -27.31 5.26 -13.83
CA PHE A 28 -27.73 4.23 -12.89
C PHE A 28 -26.58 3.79 -11.98
N TRP A 29 -25.39 3.54 -12.54
CA TRP A 29 -24.22 3.09 -11.79
C TRP A 29 -23.73 4.15 -10.78
N GLU A 30 -23.66 5.42 -11.20
CA GLU A 30 -23.28 6.54 -10.33
C GLU A 30 -24.20 6.67 -9.10
N ASN A 31 -25.50 6.43 -9.28
CA ASN A 31 -26.48 6.57 -8.20
C ASN A 31 -26.68 5.29 -7.38
N PHE A 32 -26.57 4.11 -7.99
CA PHE A 32 -27.00 2.84 -7.40
C PHE A 32 -25.94 1.73 -7.40
N GLY A 33 -24.77 1.92 -8.02
CA GLY A 33 -23.71 0.91 -8.12
C GLY A 33 -23.24 0.40 -6.75
N ARG A 34 -23.23 1.27 -5.73
CA ARG A 34 -22.92 0.91 -4.34
C ARG A 34 -23.87 -0.14 -3.76
N PHE A 35 -25.16 -0.10 -4.12
CA PHE A 35 -26.13 -1.10 -3.67
C PHE A 35 -25.94 -2.45 -4.37
N LEU A 36 -25.48 -2.45 -5.63
CA LEU A 36 -25.08 -3.70 -6.29
C LEU A 36 -23.87 -4.33 -5.60
N LYS A 37 -22.87 -3.52 -5.23
CA LYS A 37 -21.71 -3.96 -4.46
C LYS A 37 -22.09 -4.49 -3.08
N LEU A 38 -23.03 -3.84 -2.38
CA LEU A 38 -23.61 -4.37 -1.14
C LEU A 38 -24.32 -5.71 -1.36
N GLY A 39 -25.04 -5.86 -2.47
CA GLY A 39 -25.66 -7.13 -2.86
C GLY A 39 -24.66 -8.26 -3.05
N CYS A 40 -23.40 -7.98 -3.41
CA CYS A 40 -22.32 -8.98 -3.48
C CYS A 40 -21.92 -9.52 -2.10
N ILE A 41 -22.28 -8.82 -1.02
CA ILE A 41 -21.97 -9.20 0.36
C ILE A 41 -23.19 -9.89 0.98
N GLU A 42 -24.39 -9.34 0.76
CA GLU A 42 -25.61 -9.77 1.44
C GLU A 42 -26.46 -10.79 0.67
N ASP A 43 -26.39 -10.84 -0.67
CA ASP A 43 -27.30 -11.61 -1.52
C ASP A 43 -26.58 -12.66 -2.38
N SER A 44 -25.96 -13.62 -1.69
CA SER A 44 -25.27 -14.77 -2.29
C SER A 44 -26.11 -15.56 -3.30
N GLY A 45 -27.43 -15.60 -3.11
CA GLY A 45 -28.36 -16.26 -4.02
C GLY A 45 -28.46 -15.59 -5.40
N ASN A 46 -28.11 -14.30 -5.51
CA ASN A 46 -28.20 -13.52 -6.73
C ASN A 46 -26.83 -13.08 -7.30
N HIS A 47 -25.71 -13.56 -6.76
CA HIS A 47 -24.36 -13.21 -7.24
C HIS A 47 -24.22 -13.28 -8.76
N LYS A 48 -24.69 -14.36 -9.41
CA LYS A 48 -24.62 -14.51 -10.87
C LYS A 48 -25.29 -13.38 -11.66
N ARG A 49 -26.34 -12.76 -11.11
CA ARG A 49 -27.04 -11.63 -11.72
C ARG A 49 -26.32 -10.31 -11.41
N ILE A 50 -25.86 -10.17 -10.17
CA ILE A 50 -25.17 -8.96 -9.70
C ILE A 50 -23.84 -8.77 -10.44
N THR A 51 -23.05 -9.84 -10.63
CA THR A 51 -21.74 -9.78 -11.28
C THR A 51 -21.79 -9.21 -12.70
N LEU A 52 -22.85 -9.49 -13.46
CA LEU A 52 -23.06 -8.96 -14.82
C LEU A 52 -23.22 -7.44 -14.84
N LEU A 53 -23.71 -6.88 -13.73
CA LEU A 53 -24.03 -5.46 -13.58
C LEU A 53 -22.86 -4.67 -12.99
N LEU A 54 -21.83 -5.33 -12.46
CA LEU A 54 -20.68 -4.65 -11.89
C LEU A 54 -19.88 -3.91 -12.97
N ARG A 55 -19.32 -2.76 -12.58
CA ARG A 55 -18.44 -1.96 -13.42
C ARG A 55 -17.24 -1.46 -12.63
N PHE A 56 -16.07 -1.46 -13.25
CA PHE A 56 -14.81 -1.04 -12.63
C PHE A 56 -13.93 -0.29 -13.63
N TYR A 57 -13.07 0.59 -13.14
CA TYR A 57 -11.93 1.04 -13.94
C TYR A 57 -10.92 -0.10 -14.05
N THR A 58 -10.12 -0.10 -15.10
CA THR A 58 -9.09 -1.12 -15.30
C THR A 58 -7.81 -0.48 -15.81
N SER A 59 -6.71 -1.25 -15.81
CA SER A 59 -5.45 -0.81 -16.42
C SER A 59 -5.53 -0.58 -17.93
N LYS A 60 -6.55 -1.10 -18.61
CA LYS A 60 -6.81 -0.84 -20.04
C LYS A 60 -7.90 0.21 -20.29
N SER A 61 -8.71 0.53 -19.28
CA SER A 61 -9.80 1.51 -19.35
C SER A 61 -9.83 2.39 -18.09
N GLU A 62 -9.08 3.48 -18.15
CA GLU A 62 -8.88 4.36 -17.00
C GLU A 62 -9.83 5.55 -16.93
N GLU A 63 -10.56 5.83 -18.02
CA GLU A 63 -11.50 6.95 -18.12
C GLU A 63 -12.95 6.47 -18.13
N GLU A 64 -13.16 5.22 -18.56
CA GLU A 64 -14.48 4.60 -18.66
C GLU A 64 -14.54 3.32 -17.83
N LEU A 65 -15.70 3.10 -17.22
CA LEU A 65 -16.00 1.92 -16.45
C LEU A 65 -16.27 0.71 -17.37
N THR A 66 -15.63 -0.41 -17.07
CA THR A 66 -15.65 -1.66 -17.85
C THR A 66 -16.43 -2.75 -17.11
N SER A 67 -17.12 -3.61 -17.85
CA SER A 67 -17.82 -4.78 -17.29
C SER A 67 -16.89 -5.97 -17.06
N LEU A 68 -17.28 -6.90 -16.19
CA LEU A 68 -16.54 -8.16 -16.03
C LEU A 68 -16.57 -9.04 -17.30
N ASP A 69 -17.59 -8.89 -18.14
CA ASP A 69 -17.66 -9.56 -19.45
C ASP A 69 -16.58 -9.04 -20.39
N THR A 70 -16.48 -7.72 -20.52
CA THR A 70 -15.45 -7.07 -21.35
C THR A 70 -14.04 -7.41 -20.84
N TYR A 71 -13.82 -7.43 -19.52
CA TYR A 71 -12.55 -7.90 -18.96
C TYR A 71 -12.28 -9.35 -19.38
N ALA A 72 -13.27 -10.24 -19.27
CA ALA A 72 -13.11 -11.66 -19.60
C ALA A 72 -12.83 -11.89 -21.09
N GLU A 73 -13.36 -11.04 -21.98
CA GLU A 73 -13.08 -11.05 -23.42
C GLU A 73 -11.65 -10.58 -23.73
N ASN A 74 -11.10 -9.66 -22.92
CA ASN A 74 -9.73 -9.16 -23.05
C ASN A 74 -8.67 -10.07 -22.41
N MET A 75 -9.08 -11.12 -21.67
CA MET A 75 -8.14 -12.05 -21.04
C MET A 75 -7.32 -12.80 -22.08
N SER A 76 -6.02 -12.95 -21.83
CA SER A 76 -5.18 -13.81 -22.66
C SER A 76 -5.55 -15.29 -22.48
N GLU A 77 -5.28 -16.12 -23.50
CA GLU A 77 -5.66 -17.54 -23.50
C GLU A 77 -5.13 -18.31 -22.28
N ASN A 78 -3.94 -17.95 -21.80
CA ASN A 78 -3.27 -18.59 -20.66
C ASN A 78 -3.65 -17.98 -19.30
N GLN A 79 -4.44 -16.91 -19.27
CA GLN A 79 -4.82 -16.23 -18.03
C GLN A 79 -5.85 -17.05 -17.23
N LYS A 80 -5.49 -17.42 -16.00
CA LYS A 80 -6.29 -18.29 -15.13
C LYS A 80 -7.19 -17.54 -14.14
N ALA A 81 -6.96 -16.25 -13.94
CA ALA A 81 -7.60 -15.46 -12.91
C ALA A 81 -7.95 -14.05 -13.40
N ILE A 82 -8.90 -13.41 -12.72
CA ILE A 82 -9.20 -11.98 -12.85
C ILE A 82 -8.35 -11.27 -11.79
N TYR A 83 -7.43 -10.43 -12.25
CA TYR A 83 -6.54 -9.70 -11.35
C TYR A 83 -7.16 -8.38 -10.94
N TYR A 84 -7.03 -8.03 -9.66
CA TYR A 84 -7.50 -6.75 -9.14
C TYR A 84 -6.51 -6.15 -8.16
N LEU A 85 -6.58 -4.83 -8.02
CA LEU A 85 -5.86 -4.05 -7.01
C LEU A 85 -6.84 -3.13 -6.28
N ALA A 86 -6.82 -3.16 -4.95
CA ALA A 86 -7.60 -2.26 -4.12
C ALA A 86 -6.77 -1.07 -3.62
N THR A 87 -7.25 0.14 -3.87
CA THR A 87 -6.61 1.41 -3.46
C THR A 87 -7.66 2.43 -2.99
N ASP A 88 -7.21 3.56 -2.46
CA ASP A 88 -8.08 4.68 -2.05
C ASP A 88 -8.54 5.56 -3.22
N SER A 89 -7.82 5.51 -4.34
CA SER A 89 -8.14 6.33 -5.50
C SER A 89 -7.63 5.70 -6.78
N LEU A 90 -8.23 6.13 -7.89
CA LEU A 90 -7.77 5.75 -9.22
C LEU A 90 -6.33 6.19 -9.46
N LYS A 91 -5.93 7.38 -8.98
CA LYS A 91 -4.56 7.87 -9.10
C LYS A 91 -3.56 6.93 -8.42
N SER A 92 -3.87 6.51 -7.20
CA SER A 92 -3.04 5.57 -6.44
C SER A 92 -2.95 4.21 -7.13
N ALA A 93 -4.05 3.73 -7.74
CA ALA A 93 -4.04 2.48 -8.50
C ALA A 93 -3.06 2.54 -9.67
N LYS A 94 -3.16 3.58 -10.52
CA LYS A 94 -2.34 3.74 -11.73
C LYS A 94 -0.84 3.77 -11.46
N THR A 95 -0.43 4.37 -10.34
CA THR A 95 0.99 4.52 -9.99
C THR A 95 1.51 3.42 -9.07
N ALA A 96 0.71 2.41 -8.77
CA ALA A 96 1.09 1.37 -7.83
C ALA A 96 2.16 0.45 -8.44
N PRO A 97 3.25 0.14 -7.70
CA PRO A 97 4.33 -0.72 -8.19
C PRO A 97 3.88 -2.16 -8.50
N PHE A 98 2.74 -2.60 -7.93
CA PHE A 98 2.17 -3.92 -8.18
C PHE A 98 1.81 -4.16 -9.66
N LEU A 99 1.55 -3.10 -10.43
CA LEU A 99 1.06 -3.20 -11.81
C LEU A 99 2.16 -3.42 -12.85
N GLU A 100 3.41 -3.08 -12.54
CA GLU A 100 4.46 -2.86 -13.54
C GLU A 100 4.61 -4.03 -14.53
N LYS A 101 4.89 -5.25 -14.04
CA LYS A 101 5.02 -6.41 -14.94
C LYS A 101 3.70 -6.89 -15.52
N LEU A 102 2.57 -6.68 -14.84
CA LEU A 102 1.27 -7.09 -15.39
C LEU A 102 0.93 -6.25 -16.62
N VAL A 103 1.13 -4.94 -16.54
CA VAL A 103 0.97 -4.03 -17.67
C VAL A 103 1.96 -4.35 -18.79
N GLN A 104 3.22 -4.65 -18.46
CA GLN A 104 4.21 -5.08 -19.48
C GLN A 104 3.83 -6.38 -20.19
N LYS A 105 3.16 -7.30 -19.49
CA LYS A 105 2.63 -8.56 -20.04
C LYS A 105 1.24 -8.40 -20.68
N ASP A 106 0.73 -7.17 -20.81
CA ASP A 106 -0.62 -6.85 -21.28
C ASP A 106 -1.75 -7.56 -20.50
N ILE A 107 -1.49 -7.88 -19.24
CA ILE A 107 -2.47 -8.46 -18.31
C ILE A 107 -3.29 -7.33 -17.71
N GLU A 108 -4.59 -7.34 -17.99
CA GLU A 108 -5.53 -6.35 -17.48
C GLU A 108 -5.76 -6.52 -15.97
N VAL A 109 -5.87 -5.41 -15.22
CA VAL A 109 -6.12 -5.41 -13.78
C VAL A 109 -7.31 -4.52 -13.46
N LEU A 110 -8.25 -5.03 -12.66
CA LEU A 110 -9.38 -4.25 -12.13
C LEU A 110 -8.91 -3.31 -11.02
N TYR A 111 -9.34 -2.05 -11.07
CA TYR A 111 -9.09 -1.07 -10.02
C TYR A 111 -10.30 -0.96 -9.10
N LEU A 112 -10.12 -1.39 -7.86
CA LEU A 112 -11.10 -1.31 -6.79
C LEU A 112 -10.79 -0.06 -5.96
N ILE A 113 -11.58 1.00 -6.15
CA ILE A 113 -11.27 2.34 -5.61
C ILE A 113 -12.30 2.82 -4.59
N GLU A 114 -13.40 2.08 -4.40
CA GLU A 114 -14.38 2.37 -3.35
C GLU A 114 -14.18 1.45 -2.14
N PRO A 115 -14.39 1.93 -0.91
CA PRO A 115 -14.20 1.14 0.31
C PRO A 115 -14.91 -0.22 0.34
N ILE A 116 -16.09 -0.33 -0.28
CA ILE A 116 -16.89 -1.56 -0.32
C ILE A 116 -16.36 -2.59 -1.34
N ASP A 117 -15.54 -2.17 -2.31
CA ASP A 117 -15.18 -2.98 -3.47
C ASP A 117 -14.42 -4.23 -3.09
N GLU A 118 -13.42 -4.10 -2.22
CA GLU A 118 -12.58 -5.22 -1.82
C GLU A 118 -13.40 -6.30 -1.10
N VAL A 119 -14.28 -5.88 -0.18
CA VAL A 119 -15.19 -6.81 0.53
C VAL A 119 -16.18 -7.45 -0.44
N ALA A 120 -16.72 -6.68 -1.39
CA ALA A 120 -17.65 -7.18 -2.41
C ALA A 120 -16.98 -8.25 -3.28
N ILE A 121 -15.78 -7.98 -3.82
CA ILE A 121 -15.04 -8.92 -4.67
C ILE A 121 -14.64 -10.19 -3.90
N GLN A 122 -14.21 -10.06 -2.64
CA GLN A 122 -13.87 -11.21 -1.80
C GLN A 122 -15.07 -12.17 -1.60
N ASN A 123 -16.30 -11.66 -1.57
CA ASN A 123 -17.51 -12.48 -1.43
C ASN A 123 -17.95 -13.15 -2.75
N LEU A 124 -17.55 -12.63 -3.92
CA LEU A 124 -17.98 -13.15 -5.21
C LEU A 124 -17.26 -14.45 -5.62
N GLN A 125 -16.12 -14.77 -5.00
CA GLN A 125 -15.25 -15.94 -5.22
C GLN A 125 -14.75 -16.14 -6.68
N THR A 126 -15.66 -16.29 -7.63
CA THR A 126 -15.38 -16.55 -9.06
C THR A 126 -16.35 -15.83 -9.98
N TYR A 127 -15.87 -15.51 -11.18
CA TYR A 127 -16.68 -15.06 -12.31
C TYR A 127 -16.34 -15.90 -13.55
N LYS A 128 -17.34 -16.50 -14.21
CA LYS A 128 -17.14 -17.45 -15.33
C LYS A 128 -16.00 -18.46 -15.06
N GLU A 129 -16.03 -19.08 -13.88
CA GLU A 129 -15.03 -20.06 -13.41
C GLU A 129 -13.61 -19.50 -13.15
N LYS A 130 -13.37 -18.20 -13.38
CA LYS A 130 -12.11 -17.52 -13.06
C LYS A 130 -12.17 -16.96 -11.64
N LYS A 131 -11.13 -17.18 -10.85
CA LYS A 131 -11.00 -16.63 -9.50
C LYS A 131 -10.57 -15.17 -9.55
N PHE A 132 -11.02 -14.38 -8.58
CA PHE A 132 -10.45 -13.05 -8.33
C PHE A 132 -9.14 -13.19 -7.53
N VAL A 133 -8.08 -12.51 -7.98
CA VAL A 133 -6.75 -12.54 -7.36
C VAL A 133 -6.27 -11.12 -7.09
N ASP A 134 -5.94 -10.85 -5.84
CA ASP A 134 -5.38 -9.58 -5.38
C ASP A 134 -3.88 -9.51 -5.73
N ILE A 135 -3.51 -8.55 -6.57
CA ILE A 135 -2.11 -8.38 -6.98
C ILE A 135 -1.26 -7.67 -5.93
N SER A 136 -1.81 -7.28 -4.78
CA SER A 136 -1.08 -6.75 -3.63
C SER A 136 -0.72 -7.82 -2.59
N LYS A 137 -1.15 -9.08 -2.81
CA LYS A 137 -0.86 -10.21 -1.92
C LYS A 137 0.26 -11.11 -2.45
N GLU A 138 0.78 -11.95 -1.57
CA GLU A 138 1.73 -13.01 -1.95
C GLU A 138 1.11 -14.07 -2.87
N ASP A 139 1.95 -14.97 -3.39
CA ASP A 139 1.58 -16.05 -4.33
C ASP A 139 0.98 -15.58 -5.65
N LEU A 140 1.33 -14.38 -6.12
CA LEU A 140 0.95 -13.93 -7.45
C LEU A 140 1.72 -14.71 -8.52
N GLU A 141 1.00 -15.50 -9.31
CA GLU A 141 1.53 -16.26 -10.44
C GLU A 141 1.13 -15.59 -11.76
N LEU A 142 2.12 -15.16 -12.55
CA LEU A 142 1.85 -14.47 -13.82
C LEU A 142 1.90 -15.37 -15.06
N GLY A 143 2.29 -16.64 -14.92
CA GLY A 143 2.56 -17.53 -16.05
C GLY A 143 3.79 -17.05 -16.85
N ASP A 144 4.50 -17.98 -17.49
CA ASP A 144 5.65 -17.68 -18.36
C ASP A 144 6.90 -17.14 -17.65
N GLU A 145 7.34 -17.83 -16.60
CA GLU A 145 8.64 -17.56 -15.98
C GLU A 145 9.65 -18.63 -16.41
N ASP A 146 10.82 -18.18 -16.87
CA ASP A 146 11.97 -19.05 -17.08
C ASP A 146 12.43 -19.55 -15.72
N GLU A 147 11.98 -20.76 -15.35
CA GLU A 147 12.26 -21.36 -14.05
C GLU A 147 13.77 -21.48 -13.78
N VAL A 148 14.59 -21.61 -14.81
CA VAL A 148 16.05 -21.70 -14.66
C VAL A 148 16.59 -20.36 -14.22
N LYS A 149 16.27 -19.29 -14.95
CA LYS A 149 16.69 -17.93 -14.61
C LYS A 149 16.18 -17.50 -13.23
N GLU A 150 14.94 -17.84 -12.89
CA GLU A 150 14.37 -17.50 -11.57
C GLU A 150 15.14 -18.19 -10.43
N ARG A 151 15.51 -19.47 -10.61
CA ARG A 151 16.31 -20.21 -9.62
C ARG A 151 17.71 -19.62 -9.48
N GLU A 152 18.36 -19.25 -10.57
CA GLU A 152 19.68 -18.62 -10.57
C GLU A 152 19.66 -17.27 -9.83
N THR A 153 18.71 -16.38 -10.19
CA THR A 153 18.57 -15.09 -9.51
C THR A 153 18.25 -15.26 -8.02
N LYS A 154 17.38 -16.22 -7.67
CA LYS A 154 17.09 -16.52 -6.25
C LYS A 154 18.34 -16.96 -5.50
N GLN A 155 19.19 -17.79 -6.09
CA GLN A 155 20.44 -18.22 -5.47
C GLN A 155 21.43 -17.07 -5.31
N GLU A 156 21.58 -16.23 -6.33
CA GLU A 156 22.51 -15.09 -6.31
C GLU A 156 22.16 -14.05 -5.24
N TYR A 157 20.87 -13.81 -5.02
CA TYR A 157 20.37 -12.77 -4.12
C TYR A 157 19.90 -13.31 -2.76
N ASN A 158 20.02 -14.62 -2.50
CA ASN A 158 19.58 -15.22 -1.23
C ASN A 158 20.26 -14.54 -0.03
N LEU A 159 21.58 -14.32 -0.13
CA LEU A 159 22.36 -13.62 0.90
C LEU A 159 21.83 -12.21 1.17
N LEU A 160 21.46 -11.47 0.12
CA LEU A 160 20.87 -10.13 0.28
C LEU A 160 19.51 -10.22 0.97
N CYS A 161 18.66 -11.17 0.59
CA CYS A 161 17.35 -11.35 1.22
C CYS A 161 17.49 -11.63 2.73
N ASP A 162 18.42 -12.51 3.11
CA ASP A 162 18.69 -12.82 4.52
C ASP A 162 19.25 -11.61 5.28
N TRP A 163 20.19 -10.88 4.68
CA TRP A 163 20.79 -9.69 5.29
C TRP A 163 19.76 -8.56 5.50
N VAL A 164 18.91 -8.29 4.49
CA VAL A 164 17.80 -7.32 4.61
C VAL A 164 16.79 -7.77 5.66
N LYS A 165 16.47 -9.08 5.71
CA LYS A 165 15.56 -9.64 6.71
C LYS A 165 16.12 -9.49 8.13
N GLN A 166 17.42 -9.68 8.31
CA GLN A 166 18.10 -9.48 9.59
C GLN A 166 18.04 -8.01 10.03
N GLN A 167 18.31 -7.06 9.12
CA GLN A 167 18.24 -5.63 9.41
C GLN A 167 16.82 -5.18 9.78
N LEU A 168 15.81 -5.64 9.03
CA LEU A 168 14.41 -5.24 9.25
C LEU A 168 13.74 -5.96 10.44
N GLY A 169 14.34 -7.05 10.93
CA GLY A 169 13.85 -7.78 12.10
C GLY A 169 12.37 -8.16 11.98
N ASP A 170 11.56 -7.79 12.96
CA ASP A 170 10.13 -8.13 13.02
C ASP A 170 9.22 -7.29 12.11
N LYS A 171 9.74 -6.23 11.47
CA LYS A 171 8.97 -5.38 10.55
C LYS A 171 8.42 -6.15 9.34
N VAL A 172 9.13 -7.21 8.91
CA VAL A 172 8.75 -8.05 7.76
C VAL A 172 8.70 -9.53 8.15
N ALA A 173 7.87 -10.32 7.49
CA ALA A 173 7.80 -11.77 7.63
C ALA A 173 9.00 -12.44 6.94
N LYS A 174 9.22 -12.06 5.69
CA LYS A 174 10.26 -12.58 4.78
C LYS A 174 10.61 -11.51 3.76
N VAL A 175 11.80 -11.67 3.16
CA VAL A 175 12.26 -10.90 2.01
C VAL A 175 12.41 -11.87 0.85
N GLN A 176 11.92 -11.53 -0.34
CA GLN A 176 11.98 -12.40 -1.51
C GLN A 176 12.19 -11.62 -2.81
N ILE A 177 12.61 -12.30 -3.87
CA ILE A 177 12.67 -11.70 -5.21
C ILE A 177 11.27 -11.49 -5.76
N SER A 178 11.02 -10.30 -6.31
CA SER A 178 9.72 -9.96 -6.87
C SER A 178 9.50 -10.53 -8.27
N LYS A 179 8.28 -11.05 -8.47
CA LYS A 179 7.75 -11.45 -9.77
C LYS A 179 6.94 -10.36 -10.46
N ARG A 180 6.60 -9.27 -9.76
CA ARG A 180 5.66 -8.23 -10.23
C ARG A 180 6.33 -6.88 -10.56
N LEU A 181 7.54 -6.64 -10.05
CA LEU A 181 8.29 -5.41 -10.27
C LEU A 181 9.11 -5.42 -11.56
N SER A 182 9.27 -4.24 -12.16
CA SER A 182 10.16 -3.96 -13.27
C SER A 182 11.01 -2.70 -13.03
N SER A 183 10.40 -1.56 -12.74
CA SER A 183 11.09 -0.28 -12.52
C SER A 183 11.29 0.05 -11.05
N SER A 184 10.39 -0.38 -10.17
CA SER A 184 10.53 -0.07 -8.74
C SER A 184 11.58 -0.96 -8.06
N PRO A 185 12.33 -0.47 -7.07
CA PRO A 185 13.35 -1.24 -6.36
C PRO A 185 12.76 -2.33 -5.47
N CYS A 186 11.62 -2.08 -4.84
CA CYS A 186 10.96 -3.00 -3.94
C CYS A 186 9.49 -2.65 -3.72
N VAL A 187 8.72 -3.58 -3.16
CA VAL A 187 7.32 -3.40 -2.77
C VAL A 187 7.00 -4.24 -1.55
N LEU A 188 6.04 -3.81 -0.73
CA LEU A 188 5.52 -4.60 0.38
C LEU A 188 4.21 -5.26 -0.02
N VAL A 189 4.21 -6.60 0.03
CA VAL A 189 3.01 -7.41 -0.24
C VAL A 189 2.44 -7.92 1.08
N SER A 190 1.12 -8.05 1.09
CA SER A 190 0.39 -8.62 2.23
C SER A 190 0.45 -10.14 2.17
N GLY A 191 0.42 -10.80 3.34
CA GLY A 191 0.28 -12.25 3.40
C GLY A 191 -1.05 -12.71 2.76
N LYS A 192 -1.11 -13.96 2.31
CA LYS A 192 -2.23 -14.51 1.53
C LYS A 192 -3.59 -14.33 2.21
N PHE A 193 -3.62 -14.56 3.53
CA PHE A 193 -4.81 -14.47 4.37
C PHE A 193 -4.86 -13.18 5.22
N GLY A 194 -3.85 -12.31 5.09
CA GLY A 194 -3.79 -11.04 5.82
C GLY A 194 -4.63 -9.96 5.16
N TRP A 195 -4.79 -8.84 5.89
CA TRP A 195 -5.37 -7.61 5.34
C TRP A 195 -4.47 -7.01 4.27
N SER A 196 -5.07 -6.54 3.18
CA SER A 196 -4.39 -5.65 2.23
C SER A 196 -4.14 -4.29 2.87
N ALA A 197 -3.32 -3.46 2.24
CA ALA A 197 -3.12 -2.07 2.68
C ALA A 197 -4.45 -1.27 2.70
N ASN A 198 -5.32 -1.51 1.71
CA ASN A 198 -6.63 -0.88 1.64
C ASN A 198 -7.55 -1.34 2.78
N MET A 199 -7.59 -2.65 3.05
CA MET A 199 -8.37 -3.21 4.16
C MET A 199 -7.86 -2.71 5.51
N GLU A 200 -6.53 -2.67 5.72
CA GLU A 200 -5.93 -2.14 6.95
C GLU A 200 -6.38 -0.69 7.20
N ARG A 201 -6.35 0.15 6.16
CA ARG A 201 -6.81 1.54 6.23
C ARG A 201 -8.31 1.62 6.54
N LEU A 202 -9.14 0.81 5.89
CA LEU A 202 -10.58 0.78 6.13
C LEU A 202 -10.90 0.38 7.58
N MET A 203 -10.24 -0.67 8.07
CA MET A 203 -10.42 -1.16 9.44
C MET A 203 -9.93 -0.14 10.46
N LYS A 204 -8.79 0.52 10.24
CA LYS A 204 -8.31 1.63 11.08
C LYS A 204 -9.31 2.79 11.14
N ALA A 205 -9.95 3.12 10.02
CA ALA A 205 -10.93 4.21 9.95
C ALA A 205 -12.27 3.87 10.63
N GLN A 206 -12.65 2.59 10.67
CA GLN A 206 -13.91 2.13 11.28
C GLN A 206 -13.76 1.71 12.75
N ALA A 207 -12.55 1.37 13.18
CA ALA A 207 -12.28 0.91 14.53
C ALA A 207 -12.34 2.04 15.56
N LEU A 208 -13.54 2.27 16.10
CA LEU A 208 -13.80 3.02 17.34
C LEU A 208 -13.73 2.10 18.59
N GLY A 209 -13.09 0.92 18.50
CA GLY A 209 -13.08 -0.11 19.56
C GLY A 209 -11.80 -0.96 19.62
N ASP A 210 -11.81 -1.97 20.49
CA ASP A 210 -10.63 -2.79 20.85
C ASP A 210 -10.13 -3.66 19.67
N THR A 211 -9.05 -3.19 19.02
CA THR A 211 -8.46 -3.79 17.81
C THR A 211 -7.37 -4.81 18.11
N ALA A 212 -7.04 -5.05 19.38
CA ALA A 212 -5.99 -5.98 19.78
C ALA A 212 -6.25 -7.41 19.26
N SER A 213 -7.52 -7.81 19.19
CA SER A 213 -7.91 -9.12 18.64
C SER A 213 -7.75 -9.24 17.13
N LEU A 214 -7.59 -8.13 16.39
CA LEU A 214 -7.46 -8.12 14.92
C LEU A 214 -6.05 -7.76 14.46
N GLU A 215 -5.13 -7.50 15.39
CA GLU A 215 -3.76 -7.11 15.07
C GLU A 215 -2.98 -8.23 14.37
N PHE A 216 -3.32 -9.50 14.65
CA PHE A 216 -2.78 -10.64 13.91
C PHE A 216 -3.16 -10.62 12.42
N MET A 217 -4.28 -9.97 12.05
CA MET A 217 -4.71 -9.85 10.66
C MET A 217 -3.98 -8.75 9.89
N ARG A 218 -3.35 -7.76 10.57
CA ARG A 218 -2.37 -6.89 9.90
C ARG A 218 -1.23 -7.71 9.32
N GLY A 219 -0.90 -8.83 9.98
CA GLY A 219 0.12 -9.77 9.53
C GLY A 219 1.50 -9.12 9.42
N ARG A 220 2.53 -9.94 9.36
CA ARG A 220 3.86 -9.43 8.98
C ARG A 220 3.90 -9.35 7.45
N ARG A 221 4.31 -8.18 6.94
CA ARG A 221 4.38 -7.91 5.49
C ARG A 221 5.58 -8.61 4.86
N ILE A 222 5.54 -8.82 3.56
CA ILE A 222 6.64 -9.45 2.81
C ILE A 222 7.27 -8.39 1.93
N LEU A 223 8.58 -8.19 2.06
CA LEU A 223 9.30 -7.27 1.18
C LEU A 223 9.74 -8.03 -0.07
N GLU A 224 9.20 -7.65 -1.22
CA GLU A 224 9.68 -8.13 -2.49
C GLU A 224 10.68 -7.13 -3.09
N ILE A 225 11.85 -7.60 -3.51
CA ILE A 225 12.92 -6.76 -4.09
C ILE A 225 13.10 -7.05 -5.59
N ASN A 226 13.49 -6.03 -6.33
CA ASN A 226 13.76 -6.10 -7.76
C ASN A 226 15.26 -6.22 -8.04
N PRO A 227 15.76 -7.41 -8.43
CA PRO A 227 17.18 -7.65 -8.65
C PRO A 227 17.76 -6.84 -9.81
N ASP A 228 16.93 -6.40 -10.76
CA ASP A 228 17.36 -5.63 -11.92
C ASP A 228 17.63 -4.15 -11.58
N HIS A 229 17.10 -3.66 -10.45
CA HIS A 229 17.20 -2.26 -10.05
C HIS A 229 18.60 -1.89 -9.53
N PRO A 230 19.18 -0.74 -9.93
CA PRO A 230 20.51 -0.31 -9.48
C PRO A 230 20.70 -0.29 -7.96
N ILE A 231 19.75 0.28 -7.22
CA ILE A 231 19.79 0.29 -5.73
C ILE A 231 19.94 -1.12 -5.15
N ILE A 232 19.21 -2.10 -5.70
CA ILE A 232 19.25 -3.48 -5.19
C ILE A 232 20.58 -4.17 -5.55
N LYS A 233 21.16 -3.85 -6.71
CA LYS A 233 22.49 -4.32 -7.11
C LYS A 233 23.59 -3.75 -6.20
N ASP A 234 23.50 -2.46 -5.88
CA ASP A 234 24.46 -1.81 -4.97
C ASP A 234 24.35 -2.37 -3.55
N LEU A 235 23.12 -2.60 -3.06
CA LEU A 235 22.90 -3.27 -1.77
C LEU A 235 23.42 -4.72 -1.78
N ASN A 236 23.29 -5.45 -2.89
CA ASN A 236 23.87 -6.80 -3.02
C ASN A 236 25.41 -6.76 -2.91
N ALA A 237 26.05 -5.75 -3.52
CA ALA A 237 27.49 -5.55 -3.42
C ALA A 237 27.92 -5.14 -2.00
N ALA A 238 27.18 -4.23 -1.37
CA ALA A 238 27.42 -3.79 0.00
C ALA A 238 27.30 -4.95 1.00
N CYS A 239 26.27 -5.79 0.86
CA CYS A 239 26.09 -6.98 1.69
C CYS A 239 27.29 -7.95 1.61
N LYS A 240 27.91 -8.10 0.44
CA LYS A 240 29.06 -8.99 0.21
C LYS A 240 30.39 -8.38 0.68
N ASN A 241 30.59 -7.08 0.46
CA ASN A 241 31.89 -6.42 0.65
C ASN A 241 32.01 -5.66 1.97
N ALA A 242 30.89 -5.15 2.50
CA ALA A 242 30.84 -4.31 3.70
C ALA A 242 29.51 -4.53 4.48
N PRO A 243 29.25 -5.75 4.98
CA PRO A 243 27.96 -6.09 5.63
C PRO A 243 27.64 -5.26 6.87
N GLU A 244 28.66 -4.68 7.52
CA GLU A 244 28.52 -3.82 8.69
C GLU A 244 28.43 -2.32 8.36
N SER A 245 28.34 -1.95 7.09
CA SER A 245 28.16 -0.55 6.68
C SER A 245 26.88 0.05 7.27
N SER A 246 27.03 1.10 8.07
CA SER A 246 25.92 1.89 8.60
C SER A 246 25.10 2.54 7.49
N ASP A 247 25.75 3.01 6.42
CA ASP A 247 25.08 3.63 5.27
C ASP A 247 24.19 2.64 4.52
N ALA A 248 24.68 1.42 4.29
CA ALA A 248 23.89 0.38 3.64
C ALA A 248 22.68 -0.04 4.50
N LYS A 249 22.87 -0.15 5.82
CA LYS A 249 21.77 -0.45 6.76
C LYS A 249 20.72 0.67 6.78
N ARG A 250 21.15 1.94 6.83
CA ARG A 250 20.26 3.12 6.74
C ARG A 250 19.49 3.15 5.41
N ALA A 251 20.16 2.83 4.31
CA ALA A 251 19.53 2.74 2.99
C ALA A 251 18.44 1.66 2.96
N VAL A 252 18.64 0.50 3.61
CA VAL A 252 17.61 -0.54 3.74
C VAL A 252 16.40 -0.06 4.55
N ASP A 253 16.62 0.63 5.67
CA ASP A 253 15.52 1.16 6.48
C ASP A 253 14.71 2.22 5.71
N LEU A 254 15.37 3.14 5.01
CA LEU A 254 14.67 4.14 4.19
C LEU A 254 13.96 3.48 2.99
N LEU A 255 14.57 2.47 2.39
CA LEU A 255 13.96 1.71 1.30
C LEU A 255 12.67 1.03 1.76
N TYR A 256 12.67 0.42 2.95
CA TYR A 256 11.48 -0.17 3.56
C TYR A 256 10.39 0.87 3.85
N ASP A 257 10.74 2.00 4.45
CA ASP A 257 9.76 3.04 4.79
C ASP A 257 9.15 3.68 3.52
N THR A 258 9.97 3.83 2.46
CA THR A 258 9.49 4.28 1.15
C THR A 258 8.58 3.23 0.49
N ALA A 259 8.92 1.94 0.64
CA ALA A 259 8.09 0.83 0.18
C ALA A 259 6.74 0.80 0.89
N LEU A 260 6.66 1.15 2.18
CA LEU A 260 5.40 1.23 2.93
C LEU A 260 4.42 2.19 2.25
N ILE A 261 4.88 3.41 1.96
CA ILE A 261 4.04 4.45 1.35
C ILE A 261 3.64 4.04 -0.07
N SER A 262 4.60 3.65 -0.90
CA SER A 262 4.34 3.28 -2.29
C SER A 262 3.44 2.04 -2.43
N SER A 263 3.42 1.17 -1.43
CA SER A 263 2.52 0.00 -1.35
C SER A 263 1.15 0.33 -0.75
N GLY A 264 0.90 1.59 -0.37
CA GLY A 264 -0.39 2.08 0.14
C GLY A 264 -0.59 1.92 1.65
N PHE A 265 0.44 1.52 2.40
CA PHE A 265 0.39 1.44 3.87
C PHE A 265 0.66 2.81 4.50
N SER A 266 0.07 3.02 5.68
CA SER A 266 0.37 4.21 6.48
C SER A 266 1.66 3.98 7.28
N PRO A 267 2.65 4.90 7.19
CA PRO A 267 3.81 4.85 8.07
C PRO A 267 3.38 5.07 9.53
N GLU A 268 4.11 4.47 10.47
CA GLU A 268 3.82 4.61 11.91
C GLU A 268 4.15 6.02 12.40
N SER A 269 5.30 6.56 11.97
CA SER A 269 5.78 7.90 12.29
C SER A 269 6.18 8.64 11.01
N PRO A 270 5.29 9.50 10.46
CA PRO A 270 5.64 10.34 9.31
C PRO A 270 6.83 11.26 9.55
N ALA A 271 7.01 11.72 10.80
CA ALA A 271 8.12 12.60 11.19
C ALA A 271 9.48 11.88 11.11
N GLU A 272 9.57 10.64 11.60
CA GLU A 272 10.81 9.86 11.53
C GLU A 272 11.21 9.55 10.08
N LEU A 273 10.24 9.22 9.23
CA LEU A 273 10.52 9.04 7.80
C LEU A 273 11.02 10.33 7.15
N GLY A 274 10.40 11.47 7.47
CA GLY A 274 10.86 12.78 7.02
C GLY A 274 12.32 13.03 7.41
N ASN A 275 12.68 12.77 8.66
CA ASN A 275 14.05 12.94 9.16
C ASN A 275 15.05 12.03 8.43
N LYS A 276 14.72 10.75 8.21
CA LYS A 276 15.58 9.83 7.43
C LYS A 276 15.79 10.31 6.00
N ILE A 277 14.75 10.86 5.36
CA ILE A 277 14.85 11.44 4.02
C ILE A 277 15.78 12.66 4.05
N TYR A 278 15.62 13.56 5.02
CA TYR A 278 16.47 14.74 5.17
C TYR A 278 17.94 14.38 5.42
N GLU A 279 18.23 13.40 6.28
CA GLU A 279 19.58 12.89 6.50
C GLU A 279 20.22 12.35 5.21
N MET A 280 19.48 11.51 4.47
CA MET A 280 19.97 10.93 3.21
C MET A 280 20.16 12.01 2.14
N MET A 281 19.29 13.03 2.10
CA MET A 281 19.48 14.20 1.24
C MET A 281 20.71 15.00 1.65
N ALA A 282 20.92 15.27 2.93
CA ALA A 282 22.09 15.98 3.41
C ALA A 282 23.39 15.26 3.02
N MET A 283 23.44 13.93 3.21
CA MET A 283 24.58 13.10 2.78
C MET A 283 24.79 13.12 1.25
N ALA A 284 23.72 13.03 0.46
CA ALA A 284 23.81 13.04 -1.00
C ALA A 284 24.22 14.41 -1.57
N LEU A 285 23.70 15.49 -0.99
CA LEU A 285 24.00 16.87 -1.38
C LEU A 285 25.40 17.26 -0.91
N GLY A 286 25.88 16.75 0.22
CA GLY A 286 27.29 16.79 0.65
C GLY A 286 27.98 18.16 0.49
N GLY A 287 27.25 19.25 0.78
CA GLY A 287 27.77 20.62 0.63
C GLY A 287 28.15 21.03 -0.80
N ARG A 288 27.71 20.30 -1.84
CA ARG A 288 28.08 20.49 -3.27
C ARG A 288 27.87 21.90 -3.83
N TRP A 289 27.08 22.73 -3.15
CA TRP A 289 26.82 24.13 -3.51
C TRP A 289 27.41 25.15 -2.53
N GLY A 290 28.40 24.78 -1.73
CA GLY A 290 29.14 25.69 -0.85
C GLY A 290 28.46 25.93 0.49
N ARG A 291 28.27 24.86 1.26
CA ARG A 291 27.93 25.00 2.69
C ARG A 291 29.12 25.67 3.38
N SER A 292 28.90 26.81 4.03
CA SER A 292 29.92 27.42 4.89
C SER A 292 30.15 26.48 6.08
N GLU A 293 31.40 26.02 6.25
CA GLU A 293 31.80 25.07 7.31
C GLU A 293 31.62 25.64 8.73
N GLU A 294 31.25 26.92 8.88
CA GLU A 294 31.08 27.61 10.16
C GLU A 294 29.88 27.12 11.00
N GLU A 295 28.94 26.35 10.44
CA GLU A 295 27.78 25.82 11.19
C GLU A 295 28.00 24.42 11.80
N ASP A 296 28.92 23.61 11.26
CA ASP A 296 29.14 22.23 11.74
C ASP A 296 30.04 22.18 13.01
N GLU A 297 30.79 23.25 13.34
CA GLU A 297 31.55 23.35 14.60
C GLU A 297 30.67 23.65 15.83
N ILE A 298 29.48 24.25 15.64
CA ILE A 298 28.62 24.65 16.77
C ILE A 298 27.94 23.42 17.39
N GLU A 299 27.42 22.48 16.58
CA GLU A 299 26.77 21.26 17.10
C GLU A 299 27.77 20.29 17.77
N ALA A 300 29.01 20.20 17.29
CA ALA A 300 30.04 19.38 17.92
C ALA A 300 30.51 19.94 19.28
N SER A 301 30.46 21.27 19.45
CA SER A 301 30.85 21.94 20.70
C SER A 301 29.78 21.83 21.79
N GLU A 302 28.49 21.85 21.44
CA GLU A 302 27.40 21.70 22.41
C GLU A 302 27.26 20.25 22.91
N ALA A 303 27.52 19.25 22.08
CA ALA A 303 27.51 17.84 22.50
C ALA A 303 28.70 17.48 23.42
N SER A 304 29.86 18.12 23.24
CA SER A 304 31.04 17.91 24.09
C SER A 304 30.96 18.63 25.44
N ALA A 305 30.15 19.69 25.56
CA ALA A 305 30.01 20.45 26.80
C ALA A 305 29.06 19.77 27.81
N ALA A 306 28.23 18.83 27.36
CA ALA A 306 27.24 18.15 28.21
C ALA A 306 27.78 16.95 29.01
N GLU A 307 29.02 16.47 28.75
CA GLU A 307 29.58 15.28 29.43
C GLU A 307 30.62 15.57 30.53
N THR A 308 30.86 16.84 30.88
CA THR A 308 31.72 17.17 32.04
C THR A 308 31.09 18.24 32.92
N ASP A 309 30.16 17.83 33.78
CA ASP A 309 30.10 18.39 35.14
C ASP A 309 29.41 17.41 36.12
N THR A 310 30.19 16.80 37.00
CA THR A 310 29.70 16.02 38.15
C THR A 310 30.39 16.53 39.42
N GLY A 311 29.58 17.10 40.34
CA GLY A 311 29.92 17.47 41.73
C GLY A 311 30.38 18.93 41.87
N ASP A 312 29.81 19.79 42.71
CA ASP A 312 29.22 19.57 44.03
C ASP A 312 28.32 20.77 44.46
N ASP A 313 27.51 20.47 45.47
CA ASP A 313 26.53 21.24 46.27
C ASP A 313 26.77 22.76 46.51
N GLU A 314 25.74 23.60 46.33
CA GLU A 314 25.37 24.71 47.26
C GLU A 314 24.06 25.46 46.85
N THR A 315 23.02 25.26 47.67
CA THR A 315 21.89 26.17 48.02
C THR A 315 21.13 26.93 46.92
N SER A 316 19.93 26.44 46.56
CA SER A 316 18.93 27.16 45.75
C SER A 316 18.04 28.07 46.63
N GLU A 317 18.15 29.39 46.48
CA GLU A 317 17.09 30.32 46.89
C GLU A 317 15.96 30.31 45.86
N THR A 318 14.79 29.81 46.26
CA THR A 318 13.53 29.88 45.52
C THR A 318 13.04 31.33 45.41
N GLN A 319 13.06 31.92 44.21
CA GLN A 319 12.21 33.06 43.88
C GLN A 319 10.85 32.56 43.38
N VAL A 320 9.83 32.77 44.21
CA VAL A 320 8.42 32.56 43.87
C VAL A 320 7.98 33.69 42.96
N ILE A 321 7.63 33.38 41.72
CA ILE A 321 6.96 34.31 40.79
C ILE A 321 5.46 34.03 40.91
N GLU A 322 4.71 34.98 41.45
CA GLU A 322 3.25 34.88 41.56
C GLU A 322 2.58 34.91 40.17
N PRO A 323 1.53 34.09 39.94
CA PRO A 323 0.81 34.07 38.67
C PRO A 323 -0.09 35.31 38.53
N SER A 324 0.08 36.04 37.43
CA SER A 324 -0.77 37.18 37.05
C SER A 324 -2.21 36.75 36.79
N GLU A 325 -3.17 37.39 37.47
CA GLU A 325 -4.61 37.19 37.28
C GLU A 325 -5.05 37.55 35.85
N VAL A 326 -5.56 36.55 35.12
CA VAL A 326 -6.24 36.75 33.84
C VAL A 326 -7.67 37.21 34.14
N ARG A 327 -8.00 38.46 33.79
CA ARG A 327 -9.36 38.99 33.82
C ARG A 327 -10.19 38.33 32.72
N THR A 328 -11.25 37.62 33.10
CA THR A 328 -12.25 37.10 32.17
C THR A 328 -13.16 38.24 31.71
N GLU A 329 -13.04 38.66 30.45
CA GLU A 329 -14.08 39.47 29.80
C GLU A 329 -15.32 38.59 29.55
N SER A 330 -16.48 39.18 29.85
CA SER A 330 -17.82 38.60 29.85
C SER A 330 -18.33 38.24 28.45
N ASP A 331 -18.84 37.01 28.30
CA ASP A 331 -19.52 36.47 27.12
C ASP A 331 -20.88 37.17 26.88
N PRO A 332 -21.13 37.80 25.72
CA PRO A 332 -22.32 38.60 25.49
C PRO A 332 -23.52 37.82 24.87
N TRP A 333 -23.55 36.49 24.94
CA TRP A 333 -24.63 35.68 24.31
C TRP A 333 -25.32 34.67 25.23
N GLN A 334 -25.42 34.97 26.54
CA GLN A 334 -26.38 34.30 27.42
C GLN A 334 -27.47 35.29 27.84
N ASP A 335 -28.58 35.26 27.09
CA ASP A 335 -29.96 35.35 27.59
C ASP A 335 -30.93 34.84 26.52
#